data_AF-A0A928Y670-F1
#
_entry.id   AF-A0A928Y670-F1
#
_cell.length_a   1.000
_cell.length_b   1.000
_cell.length_c   1.000
_cell.angle_alpha   90.00
_cell.angle_beta   90.00
_cell.angle_gamma   90.00
#
_symmetry.space_group_name_H-M   'P 1'
#
loop_
_entity.id
_entity.type
_entity.pdbx_description
1 polymer ?
#
loop_
_entity_poly.entity_id
_entity_poly.type
_entity_poly.pdbx_seq_one_letter_code
_entity_poly.pdbx_strand_id
1 'polypeptide(L)'
;MRSRGTPLTAWLRPLADLYLPVTMLRGCARETGEAASVVVAGALPRVGWIVEHFFAAPPAREPLGHVPAWRLARTMRRHGASADLAIARVARTSARALGFDDDWLPVPDWVGTRLVAPFDLEAIARRNHSLADDFRKLRRSSWSAEISRQAGDLAAFHRDYYLPLLLQRHREDAMVKSARRMRRPFRRGGILWIVRGEERIAGMLFDLRHRVVDAVALGVRQGDQALVREGAIAACYAQLVEHARAKGCLAVDLRGSRPSPLDGVTRYKRKWGAELYDRIDVVATTLVHWNRLTPAVSSLLQRLPLIFRDDGGLSVVGVAATATDLGPMRMPGLGRTILATSVGRPAHPSAGGDAATTPPDDGASPRALLAAARSGSI
;
A
#
# COMPACT_ATOMS: atom_id res chain seq x y z
N MET A 1 2.44 17.91 18.81
CA MET A 1 3.67 17.17 19.19
C MET A 1 4.63 17.14 18.00
N ARG A 2 5.68 17.97 17.99
CA ARG A 2 6.64 18.09 16.87
C ARG A 2 7.66 16.95 16.92
N SER A 3 7.53 15.98 16.02
CA SER A 3 8.53 14.94 15.74
C SER A 3 9.79 15.60 15.16
N ARG A 4 10.75 16.00 16.01
CA ARG A 4 12.08 16.43 15.59
C ARG A 4 12.93 15.21 15.27
N GLY A 5 13.39 15.11 14.02
CA GLY A 5 14.36 14.11 13.59
C GLY A 5 14.15 13.54 12.19
N THR A 6 13.68 14.32 11.21
CA THR A 6 14.03 14.03 9.82
C THR A 6 15.53 14.31 9.66
N PRO A 7 16.34 13.33 9.20
CA PRO A 7 17.77 13.56 9.03
C PRO A 7 17.99 14.67 8.00
N LEU A 8 18.98 15.53 8.23
CA LEU A 8 19.42 16.63 7.34
C LEU A 8 19.52 16.23 5.85
N THR A 9 19.69 14.94 5.54
CA THR A 9 19.68 14.39 4.18
C THR A 9 18.33 14.48 3.46
N ALA A 10 17.21 14.67 4.17
CA ALA A 10 15.90 14.88 3.55
C ALA A 10 15.84 16.21 2.76
N TRP A 11 16.65 17.21 3.14
CA TRP A 11 16.75 18.50 2.44
C TRP A 11 17.60 18.45 1.18
N LEU A 12 18.48 17.45 1.03
CA LEU A 12 19.32 17.27 -0.17
C LEU A 12 18.67 16.37 -1.23
N ARG A 13 17.59 15.65 -0.89
CA ARG A 13 16.82 14.85 -1.85
C ARG A 13 16.26 15.61 -3.06
N PRO A 14 15.87 16.90 -2.97
CA PRO A 14 15.52 17.70 -4.15
C PRO A 14 16.62 17.75 -5.21
N LEU A 15 17.88 17.56 -4.84
CA LEU A 15 19.00 17.55 -5.79
C LEU A 15 19.04 16.26 -6.63
N ALA A 16 18.63 15.11 -6.07
CA ALA A 16 18.54 13.86 -6.81
C ALA A 16 17.42 13.87 -7.86
N ASP A 17 16.44 14.76 -7.69
CA ASP A 17 15.34 14.99 -8.62
C ASP A 17 15.65 16.15 -9.61
N LEU A 18 16.89 16.67 -9.68
CA LEU A 18 17.21 17.79 -10.57
C LEU A 18 16.98 17.45 -12.04
N TYR A 19 17.29 16.21 -12.45
CA TYR A 19 17.05 15.67 -13.77
C TYR A 19 16.43 14.29 -13.64
N LEU A 20 15.22 14.10 -14.16
CA LEU A 20 14.55 12.82 -14.13
C LEU A 20 14.57 12.19 -15.53
N PRO A 21 14.90 10.89 -15.64
CA PRO A 21 14.69 10.17 -16.89
C PRO A 21 13.19 10.11 -17.17
N VAL A 22 12.83 10.37 -18.43
CA VAL A 22 11.47 10.19 -18.94
C VAL A 22 11.51 9.07 -19.98
N THR A 23 10.62 8.11 -19.84
CA THR A 23 10.54 6.92 -20.71
C THR A 23 9.10 6.74 -21.15
N MET A 24 8.90 6.50 -22.45
CA MET A 24 7.64 6.00 -22.99
C MET A 24 7.65 4.48 -22.93
N LEU A 25 6.60 3.90 -22.37
CA LEU A 25 6.37 2.46 -22.34
C LEU A 25 5.26 2.13 -23.32
N ARG A 26 5.46 1.14 -24.19
CA ARG A 26 4.47 0.68 -25.17
C ARG A 26 4.31 -0.82 -25.11
N GLY A 27 3.08 -1.31 -25.20
CA GLY A 27 2.78 -2.74 -25.16
C GLY A 27 1.28 -2.98 -25.22
N CYS A 28 0.86 -4.21 -24.94
CA CYS A 28 -0.55 -4.57 -24.85
C CYS A 28 -1.06 -4.40 -23.41
N ALA A 29 -2.20 -3.76 -23.23
CA ALA A 29 -2.90 -3.70 -21.96
C ALA A 29 -3.28 -5.12 -21.49
N ARG A 30 -3.16 -5.37 -20.18
CA ARG A 30 -3.25 -6.73 -19.61
C ARG A 30 -4.56 -7.45 -19.92
N GLU A 31 -5.69 -6.78 -19.75
CA GLU A 31 -7.01 -7.43 -19.87
C GLU A 31 -7.64 -7.25 -21.25
N THR A 32 -7.42 -6.08 -21.88
CA THR A 32 -8.05 -5.78 -23.17
C THR A 32 -7.24 -6.30 -24.35
N GLY A 33 -5.93 -6.54 -24.17
CA GLY A 33 -5.02 -6.90 -25.27
C GLY A 33 -4.71 -5.75 -26.23
N GLU A 34 -5.39 -4.61 -26.10
CA GLU A 34 -5.24 -3.44 -26.96
C GLU A 34 -3.86 -2.79 -26.79
N ALA A 35 -3.40 -2.12 -27.84
CA ALA A 35 -2.19 -1.30 -27.76
C ALA A 35 -2.39 -0.18 -26.73
N ALA A 36 -1.46 -0.07 -25.79
CA ALA A 36 -1.50 0.90 -24.72
C ALA A 36 -0.12 1.52 -24.50
N SER A 37 -0.12 2.70 -23.88
CA SER A 37 1.06 3.51 -23.69
C SER A 37 1.08 4.19 -22.33
N VAL A 38 2.26 4.22 -21.70
CA VAL A 38 2.47 4.88 -20.41
C VAL A 38 3.72 5.75 -20.49
N VAL A 39 3.59 7.04 -20.21
CA VAL A 39 4.77 7.89 -20.00
C VAL A 39 5.16 7.88 -18.52
N VAL A 40 6.43 7.60 -18.23
CA VAL A 40 6.95 7.51 -16.86
C VAL A 40 8.10 8.49 -16.67
N ALA A 41 8.05 9.27 -15.58
CA ALA A 41 9.18 10.05 -15.07
C ALA A 41 9.73 9.49 -13.76
N GLY A 42 11.04 9.21 -13.75
CA GLY A 42 11.78 8.67 -12.61
C GLY A 42 12.16 7.20 -12.77
N ALA A 43 12.72 6.60 -11.71
CA ALA A 43 13.23 5.23 -11.77
C ALA A 43 12.11 4.19 -11.88
N LEU A 44 12.05 3.47 -13.01
CA LEU A 44 11.04 2.46 -13.33
C LEU A 44 10.79 1.42 -12.22
N PRO A 45 11.79 0.84 -11.53
CA PRO A 45 11.55 -0.17 -10.48
C PRO A 45 10.66 0.33 -9.34
N ARG A 46 10.53 1.64 -9.16
CA ARG A 46 9.70 2.23 -8.09
C ARG A 46 8.21 2.30 -8.45
N VAL A 47 7.89 2.36 -9.73
CA VAL A 47 6.51 2.38 -10.25
C VAL A 47 6.15 1.08 -10.97
N GLY A 48 7.06 0.10 -10.98
CA GLY A 48 6.89 -1.21 -11.62
C GLY A 48 5.57 -1.89 -11.24
N TRP A 49 5.17 -1.78 -9.98
CA TRP A 49 3.89 -2.34 -9.52
C TRP A 49 2.66 -1.79 -10.27
N ILE A 50 2.63 -0.52 -10.71
CA ILE A 50 1.53 -0.02 -11.56
C ILE A 50 1.69 -0.56 -12.99
N VAL A 51 2.90 -0.50 -13.52
CA VAL A 51 3.23 -0.92 -14.90
C VAL A 51 2.93 -2.40 -15.13
N GLU A 52 3.27 -3.27 -14.18
CA GLU A 52 3.01 -4.71 -14.19
C GLU A 52 1.52 -5.03 -14.16
N HIS A 53 0.72 -4.21 -13.47
CA HIS A 53 -0.72 -4.35 -13.50
C HIS A 53 -1.28 -3.80 -14.81
N PHE A 54 -0.69 -2.77 -15.43
CA PHE A 54 -1.19 -2.16 -16.66
C PHE A 54 -0.96 -3.02 -17.91
N PHE A 55 0.26 -3.53 -18.12
CA PHE A 55 0.63 -4.28 -19.32
C PHE A 55 0.54 -5.81 -19.13
N ALA A 56 0.22 -6.54 -20.20
CA ALA A 56 0.17 -8.01 -20.23
C ALA A 56 1.55 -8.65 -20.09
N ALA A 57 2.56 -8.03 -20.71
CA ALA A 57 3.95 -8.45 -20.78
C ALA A 57 4.88 -7.25 -20.52
N PRO A 58 6.19 -7.45 -20.27
CA PRO A 58 7.13 -6.34 -20.15
C PRO A 58 7.05 -5.41 -21.38
N PRO A 59 6.71 -4.12 -21.20
CA PRO A 59 6.52 -3.21 -22.33
C PRO A 59 7.85 -2.82 -22.97
N ALA A 60 7.81 -2.51 -24.27
CA ALA A 60 8.91 -1.86 -24.98
C ALA A 60 9.19 -0.50 -24.35
N ARG A 61 10.47 -0.16 -24.22
CA ARG A 61 10.93 1.06 -23.54
C ARG A 61 11.60 1.98 -24.54
N GLU A 62 11.07 3.19 -24.66
CA GLU A 62 11.59 4.25 -25.52
C GLU A 62 12.05 5.41 -24.63
N PRO A 63 13.37 5.64 -24.46
CA PRO A 63 13.87 6.73 -23.65
C PRO A 63 13.58 8.08 -24.34
N LEU A 64 12.90 8.97 -23.63
CA LEU A 64 12.60 10.35 -24.10
C LEU A 64 13.63 11.37 -23.60
N GLY A 65 14.67 10.90 -22.92
CA GLY A 65 15.78 11.71 -22.39
C GLY A 65 15.64 12.05 -20.91
N HIS A 66 16.49 12.98 -20.45
CA HIS A 66 16.48 13.48 -19.09
C HIS A 66 15.88 14.89 -19.06
N VAL A 67 14.94 15.11 -18.16
CA VAL A 67 14.17 16.36 -18.08
C VAL A 67 14.49 17.05 -16.76
N PRO A 68 14.86 18.34 -16.78
CA PRO A 68 15.07 19.06 -15.54
C PRO A 68 13.76 19.19 -14.75
N ALA A 69 13.83 19.13 -13.42
CA ALA A 69 12.68 19.07 -12.51
C ALA A 69 11.64 20.17 -12.82
N TRP A 70 12.07 21.41 -13.02
CA TRP A 70 11.20 22.56 -13.28
C TRP A 70 10.47 22.51 -14.63
N ARG A 71 10.89 21.64 -15.57
CA ARG A 71 10.18 21.37 -16.83
C ARG A 71 9.35 20.09 -16.76
N LEU A 72 9.44 19.31 -15.67
CA LEU A 72 8.89 17.96 -15.61
C LEU A 72 7.39 17.93 -15.86
N ALA A 73 6.59 18.71 -15.12
CA ALA A 73 5.14 18.70 -15.29
C ALA A 73 4.70 19.10 -16.72
N ARG A 74 5.41 20.06 -17.34
CA ARG A 74 5.16 20.44 -18.75
C ARG A 74 5.47 19.30 -19.71
N THR A 75 6.62 18.65 -19.55
CA THR A 75 7.01 17.51 -20.40
C THR A 75 6.05 16.34 -20.22
N MET A 76 5.64 16.05 -18.97
CA MET A 76 4.67 15.01 -18.66
C MET A 76 3.29 15.31 -19.27
N ARG A 77 2.81 16.56 -19.24
CA ARG A 77 1.57 16.95 -19.95
C ARG A 77 1.69 16.76 -21.46
N ARG A 78 2.80 17.20 -22.07
CA ARG A 78 3.02 17.07 -23.52
C ARG A 78 2.99 15.60 -23.97
N HIS A 79 3.74 14.72 -23.30
CA HIS A 79 3.78 13.30 -23.69
C HIS A 79 2.56 12.53 -23.19
N GLY A 80 2.00 12.92 -22.04
CA GLY A 80 0.78 12.35 -21.48
C GLY A 80 -0.45 12.60 -22.34
N ALA A 81 -0.49 13.71 -23.10
CA ALA A 81 -1.55 13.98 -24.09
C ALA A 81 -1.68 12.87 -25.15
N SER A 82 -0.58 12.19 -25.46
CA SER A 82 -0.53 11.07 -26.42
C SER A 82 -0.49 9.69 -25.76
N ALA A 83 -0.51 9.61 -24.43
CA ALA A 83 -0.43 8.37 -23.68
C ALA A 83 -1.75 8.05 -22.97
N ASP A 84 -2.01 6.77 -22.71
CA ASP A 84 -3.17 6.35 -21.92
C ASP A 84 -3.01 6.74 -20.45
N LEU A 85 -1.79 6.62 -19.94
CA LEU A 85 -1.46 6.89 -18.55
C LEU A 85 -0.14 7.67 -18.45
N ALA A 86 -0.07 8.59 -17.50
CA ALA A 86 1.13 9.32 -17.15
C ALA A 86 1.46 9.12 -15.67
N ILE A 87 2.72 8.78 -15.38
CA ILE A 87 3.21 8.52 -14.03
C ILE A 87 4.47 9.35 -13.78
N ALA A 88 4.49 10.14 -12.70
CA ALA A 88 5.70 10.85 -12.29
C ALA A 88 5.99 10.58 -10.81
N ARG A 89 7.20 10.13 -10.49
CA ARG A 89 7.61 9.94 -9.09
C ARG A 89 8.54 11.07 -8.65
N VAL A 90 8.11 11.83 -7.65
CA VAL A 90 8.83 13.01 -7.15
C VAL A 90 8.83 13.05 -5.63
N ALA A 91 9.69 13.89 -5.04
CA ALA A 91 9.55 14.24 -3.63
C ALA A 91 8.16 14.82 -3.32
N ARG A 92 7.52 14.31 -2.26
CA ARG A 92 6.16 14.70 -1.82
C ARG A 92 6.04 16.22 -1.63
N THR A 93 7.05 16.84 -1.03
CA THR A 93 7.08 18.28 -0.74
C THR A 93 7.30 19.15 -1.97
N SER A 94 7.77 18.58 -3.07
CA SER A 94 8.09 19.33 -4.29
C SER A 94 7.03 19.22 -5.37
N ALA A 95 6.10 18.26 -5.31
CA ALA A 95 5.08 18.04 -6.35
C ALA A 95 4.39 19.32 -6.84
N ARG A 96 3.84 20.14 -5.92
CA ARG A 96 3.19 21.41 -6.27
C ARG A 96 4.16 22.43 -6.87
N ALA A 97 5.36 22.57 -6.31
CA ALA A 97 6.38 23.49 -6.80
C ALA A 97 6.90 23.13 -8.21
N LEU A 98 6.82 21.84 -8.58
CA LEU A 98 7.17 21.35 -9.92
C LEU A 98 6.06 21.58 -10.97
N GLY A 99 4.93 22.19 -10.57
CA GLY A 99 3.83 22.53 -11.47
C GLY A 99 2.86 21.38 -11.75
N PHE A 100 2.82 20.38 -10.87
CA PHE A 100 1.74 19.41 -10.80
C PHE A 100 0.57 20.01 -10.02
N ASP A 101 -0.58 20.08 -10.68
CA ASP A 101 -1.84 20.67 -10.22
C ASP A 101 -2.80 19.57 -9.73
N ASP A 102 -4.06 19.94 -9.47
CA ASP A 102 -5.10 19.04 -8.97
C ASP A 102 -5.58 18.01 -10.02
N ASP A 103 -5.05 18.05 -11.25
CA ASP A 103 -5.32 17.05 -12.30
C ASP A 103 -4.48 15.76 -12.13
N TRP A 104 -3.55 15.74 -11.16
CA TRP A 104 -2.71 14.59 -10.83
C TRP A 104 -3.11 13.99 -9.48
N LEU A 105 -3.26 12.66 -9.44
CA LEU A 105 -3.52 11.94 -8.20
C LEU A 105 -2.22 11.68 -7.43
N PRO A 106 -2.03 12.25 -6.23
CA PRO A 106 -0.85 11.99 -5.41
C PRO A 106 -1.00 10.65 -4.66
N VAL A 107 -0.64 9.57 -5.34
CA VAL A 107 -0.60 8.21 -4.80
C VAL A 107 0.65 8.05 -3.90
N PRO A 108 0.52 7.80 -2.59
CA PRO A 108 1.68 7.57 -1.74
C PRO A 108 2.38 6.26 -2.13
N ASP A 109 3.72 6.23 -2.12
CA ASP A 109 4.47 4.99 -2.40
C ASP A 109 4.09 3.84 -1.44
N TRP A 110 3.65 4.19 -0.23
CA TRP A 110 3.15 3.27 0.80
C TRP A 110 2.07 3.96 1.65
N VAL A 111 0.99 3.26 1.94
CA VAL A 111 -0.02 3.67 2.93
C VAL A 111 0.25 3.00 4.27
N GLY A 112 0.06 3.72 5.36
CA GLY A 112 0.17 3.17 6.71
C GLY A 112 -1.08 2.41 7.09
N THR A 113 -0.92 1.41 7.95
CA THR A 113 -2.04 0.66 8.54
C THR A 113 -1.81 0.51 10.03
N ARG A 114 -2.83 0.71 10.84
CA ARG A 114 -2.72 0.55 12.29
C ARG A 114 -4.01 0.01 12.92
N LEU A 115 -3.87 -0.68 14.03
CA LEU A 115 -4.96 -0.97 14.96
C LEU A 115 -4.92 0.08 16.06
N VAL A 116 -6.08 0.59 16.44
CA VAL A 116 -6.22 1.58 17.53
C VAL A 116 -6.94 0.91 18.69
N ALA A 117 -6.51 1.20 19.91
CA ALA A 117 -7.15 0.68 21.12
C ALA A 117 -8.61 1.21 21.23
N PRO A 118 -9.56 0.41 21.78
CA PRO A 118 -9.36 -0.90 22.39
C PRO A 118 -9.18 -2.02 21.35
N PHE A 119 -8.23 -2.93 21.60
CA PHE A 119 -7.89 -4.05 20.71
C PHE A 119 -8.85 -5.25 20.89
N ASP A 120 -10.13 -5.06 20.56
CA ASP A 120 -11.15 -6.12 20.65
C ASP A 120 -11.11 -7.06 19.44
N LEU A 121 -10.14 -7.98 19.48
CA LEU A 121 -9.95 -8.96 18.41
C LEU A 121 -11.15 -9.92 18.27
N GLU A 122 -11.88 -10.21 19.35
CA GLU A 122 -13.03 -11.10 19.32
C GLU A 122 -14.22 -10.47 18.60
N ALA A 123 -14.52 -9.19 18.87
CA ALA A 123 -15.54 -8.46 18.13
C ALA A 123 -15.18 -8.33 16.64
N ILE A 124 -13.91 -8.10 16.31
CA ILE A 124 -13.45 -8.04 14.92
C ILE A 124 -13.64 -9.41 14.24
N ALA A 125 -13.26 -10.50 14.91
CA ALA A 125 -13.42 -11.86 14.38
C ALA A 125 -14.89 -12.25 14.17
N ARG A 126 -15.81 -11.84 15.08
CA ARG A 126 -17.25 -12.07 14.89
C ARG A 126 -17.80 -11.45 13.61
N ARG A 127 -17.20 -10.35 13.14
CA ARG A 127 -17.59 -9.65 11.90
C ARG A 127 -16.79 -10.11 10.68
N ASN A 128 -15.75 -10.93 10.85
CA ASN A 128 -14.86 -11.34 9.77
C ASN A 128 -14.57 -12.84 9.81
N HIS A 129 -15.24 -13.59 8.93
CA HIS A 129 -15.12 -15.05 8.84
C HIS A 129 -13.67 -15.52 8.63
N SER A 130 -12.85 -14.78 7.89
CA SER A 130 -11.45 -15.15 7.64
C SER A 130 -10.60 -15.03 8.91
N LEU A 131 -10.82 -13.98 9.71
CA LEU A 131 -10.13 -13.85 11.00
C LEU A 131 -10.67 -14.87 12.03
N ALA A 132 -11.97 -15.16 12.01
CA ALA A 132 -12.56 -16.18 12.87
C ALA A 132 -11.97 -17.58 12.59
N ASP A 133 -11.74 -17.91 11.31
CA ASP A 133 -11.08 -19.15 10.92
C ASP A 133 -9.62 -19.20 11.36
N ASP A 134 -8.88 -18.09 11.23
CA ASP A 134 -7.52 -17.99 11.77
C ASP A 134 -7.52 -18.26 13.29
N PHE A 135 -8.41 -17.63 14.07
CA PHE A 135 -8.49 -17.91 15.51
C PHE A 135 -8.92 -19.35 15.84
N ARG A 136 -9.77 -19.97 15.00
CA ARG A 136 -10.11 -21.39 15.14
C ARG A 136 -8.88 -22.27 14.98
N LYS A 137 -8.01 -21.99 13.99
CA LYS A 137 -6.74 -22.71 13.80
C LYS A 137 -5.80 -22.50 14.99
N LEU A 138 -5.66 -21.26 15.45
CA LEU A 138 -4.81 -20.92 16.60
C LEU A 138 -5.26 -21.64 17.88
N ARG A 139 -6.57 -21.70 18.15
CA ARG A 139 -7.09 -22.45 19.33
C ARG A 139 -6.88 -23.95 19.27
N ARG A 140 -6.77 -24.53 18.06
CA ARG A 140 -6.48 -25.97 17.87
C ARG A 140 -4.98 -26.26 17.90
N SER A 141 -4.14 -25.23 17.78
CA SER A 141 -2.70 -25.36 17.85
C SER A 141 -2.21 -25.35 19.29
N SER A 142 -1.17 -26.12 19.60
CA SER A 142 -0.46 -26.09 20.89
C SER A 142 0.64 -25.02 20.92
N TRP A 143 0.41 -23.89 20.22
CA TRP A 143 1.42 -22.85 20.08
C TRP A 143 1.39 -21.88 21.26
N SER A 144 2.58 -21.49 21.72
CA SER A 144 2.78 -20.44 22.71
C SER A 144 3.54 -19.26 22.11
N ALA A 145 3.67 -18.18 22.87
CA ALA A 145 4.45 -17.02 22.47
C ALA A 145 5.46 -16.63 23.54
N GLU A 146 6.65 -16.25 23.11
CA GLU A 146 7.70 -15.70 23.97
C GLU A 146 8.30 -14.44 23.36
N ILE A 147 8.91 -13.58 24.18
CA ILE A 147 9.59 -12.37 23.71
C ILE A 147 11.06 -12.48 24.05
N SER A 148 11.91 -12.43 23.03
CA SER A 148 13.36 -12.38 23.21
C SER A 148 13.95 -11.00 22.93
N ARG A 149 14.97 -10.69 23.73
CA ARG A 149 15.87 -9.52 23.59
C ARG A 149 17.34 -9.92 23.53
N GLN A 150 17.62 -11.22 23.39
CA GLN A 150 18.99 -11.73 23.32
C GLN A 150 19.64 -11.30 22.00
N ALA A 151 20.86 -10.76 22.05
CA ALA A 151 21.51 -10.19 20.88
C ALA A 151 21.68 -11.20 19.71
N GLY A 152 21.91 -12.49 20.04
CA GLY A 152 22.04 -13.56 19.05
C GLY A 152 20.77 -13.83 18.24
N ASP A 153 19.60 -13.60 18.83
CA ASP A 153 18.32 -13.92 18.19
C ASP A 153 18.00 -13.04 17.00
N LEU A 154 18.54 -11.81 16.94
CA LEU A 154 18.33 -10.94 15.78
C LEU A 154 18.99 -11.50 14.52
N ALA A 155 20.19 -12.07 14.66
CA ALA A 155 20.91 -12.67 13.53
C ALA A 155 20.19 -13.93 13.04
N ALA A 156 19.79 -14.80 13.96
CA ALA A 156 19.01 -16.01 13.65
C ALA A 156 17.67 -15.67 13.01
N PHE A 157 16.92 -14.70 13.57
CA PHE A 157 15.66 -14.23 12.99
C PHE A 157 15.83 -13.72 11.55
N HIS A 158 16.85 -12.90 11.30
CA HIS A 158 17.08 -12.33 9.98
C HIS A 158 17.36 -13.42 8.94
N ARG A 159 18.27 -14.34 9.28
CA ARG A 159 18.75 -15.40 8.38
C ARG A 159 17.75 -16.54 8.19
N ASP A 160 17.19 -17.05 9.28
CA ASP A 160 16.47 -18.33 9.30
C ASP A 160 14.95 -18.16 9.19
N TYR A 161 14.42 -16.92 9.32
CA TYR A 161 12.97 -16.67 9.34
C TYR A 161 12.56 -15.57 8.36
N TYR A 162 13.14 -14.38 8.48
CA TYR A 162 12.72 -13.21 7.71
C TYR A 162 13.13 -13.31 6.24
N LEU A 163 14.43 -13.52 5.98
CA LEU A 163 14.95 -13.53 4.61
C LEU A 163 14.34 -14.66 3.76
N PRO A 164 14.26 -15.92 4.23
CA PRO A 164 13.67 -17.01 3.43
C PRO A 164 12.20 -16.76 3.11
N LEU A 165 11.41 -16.30 4.10
CA LEU A 165 10.01 -15.96 3.88
C LEU A 165 9.85 -14.86 2.81
N LEU A 166 10.70 -13.83 2.84
CA LEU A 166 10.61 -12.72 1.90
C LEU A 166 10.99 -13.14 0.48
N LEU A 167 12.07 -13.91 0.32
CA LEU A 167 12.53 -14.39 -0.98
C LEU A 167 11.52 -15.33 -1.64
N GLN A 168 10.89 -16.21 -0.86
CA GLN A 168 9.84 -17.09 -1.39
C GLN A 168 8.58 -16.32 -1.83
N ARG A 169 8.22 -15.26 -1.11
CA ARG A 169 7.00 -14.49 -1.38
C ARG A 169 7.14 -13.46 -2.50
N HIS A 170 8.29 -12.79 -2.57
CA HIS A 170 8.46 -11.62 -3.41
C HIS A 170 9.60 -11.74 -4.42
N ARG A 171 10.32 -12.88 -4.43
CA ARG A 171 11.41 -13.18 -5.37
C ARG A 171 12.34 -11.98 -5.56
N GLU A 172 12.51 -11.52 -6.80
CA GLU A 172 13.43 -10.44 -7.20
C GLU A 172 12.97 -9.05 -6.75
N ASP A 173 11.69 -8.86 -6.47
CA ASP A 173 11.12 -7.56 -6.03
C ASP A 173 11.18 -7.36 -4.51
N ALA A 174 11.75 -8.32 -3.79
CA ALA A 174 11.86 -8.31 -2.34
C ALA A 174 12.74 -7.14 -1.85
N MET A 175 12.11 -6.11 -1.27
CA MET A 175 12.83 -5.05 -0.55
C MET A 175 13.31 -5.55 0.83
N VAL A 176 14.39 -6.32 0.84
CA VAL A 176 14.99 -6.89 2.06
C VAL A 176 15.52 -5.78 2.97
N LYS A 177 15.08 -5.78 4.23
CA LYS A 177 15.70 -4.98 5.28
C LYS A 177 17.01 -5.66 5.71
N SER A 178 18.12 -4.94 5.62
CA SER A 178 19.40 -5.40 6.18
C SER A 178 19.30 -5.60 7.70
N ALA A 179 19.97 -6.61 8.26
CA ALA A 179 20.05 -6.83 9.71
C ALA A 179 20.49 -5.56 10.48
N ARG A 180 21.42 -4.77 9.92
CA ARG A 180 21.85 -3.48 10.49
C ARG A 180 20.69 -2.51 10.74
N ARG A 181 19.74 -2.41 9.80
CA ARG A 181 18.54 -1.57 9.92
C ARG A 181 17.54 -2.09 10.96
N MET A 182 17.61 -3.38 11.31
CA MET A 182 16.73 -4.01 12.30
C MET A 182 17.23 -3.86 13.74
N ARG A 183 18.53 -3.58 13.96
CA ARG A 183 19.13 -3.46 15.30
C ARG A 183 18.44 -2.42 16.19
N ARG A 184 18.10 -1.25 15.63
CA ARG A 184 17.48 -0.16 16.40
C ARG A 184 16.04 -0.48 16.84
N PRO A 185 15.17 -1.03 15.96
CA PRO A 185 13.91 -1.63 16.39
C PRO A 185 14.08 -2.69 17.47
N PHE A 186 14.97 -3.66 17.24
CA PHE A 186 15.19 -4.79 18.14
C PHE A 186 15.56 -4.36 19.57
N ARG A 187 16.48 -3.40 19.71
CA ARG A 187 16.89 -2.86 21.02
C ARG A 187 15.76 -2.19 21.82
N ARG A 188 14.68 -1.76 21.16
CA ARG A 188 13.59 -1.00 21.81
C ARG A 188 12.32 -1.82 21.98
N GLY A 189 12.09 -2.81 21.14
CA GLY A 189 11.04 -3.80 21.31
C GLY A 189 11.62 -5.16 21.68
N GLY A 190 11.86 -5.97 20.65
CA GLY A 190 12.38 -7.34 20.73
C GLY A 190 11.90 -8.15 19.53
N ILE A 191 12.04 -9.46 19.61
CA ILE A 191 11.35 -10.39 18.70
C ILE A 191 10.30 -11.14 19.50
N LEU A 192 9.07 -11.13 19.02
CA LEU A 192 8.00 -12.02 19.48
C LEU A 192 8.11 -13.31 18.70
N TRP A 193 8.37 -14.41 19.37
CA TRP A 193 8.43 -15.75 18.79
C TRP A 193 7.11 -16.48 19.01
N ILE A 194 6.72 -17.28 18.02
CA ILE A 194 5.70 -18.31 18.13
C ILE A 194 6.41 -19.64 18.26
N VAL A 195 6.07 -20.39 19.29
CA VAL A 195 6.75 -21.63 19.70
C VAL A 195 5.78 -22.80 19.63
N ARG A 196 6.22 -23.93 19.07
CA ARG A 196 5.51 -25.21 19.05
C ARG A 196 6.38 -26.24 19.76
N GLY A 197 5.98 -26.65 20.96
CA GLY A 197 6.84 -27.44 21.85
C GLY A 197 8.05 -26.61 22.29
N GLU A 198 9.26 -27.03 21.94
CA GLU A 198 10.51 -26.28 22.18
C GLU A 198 10.99 -25.51 20.95
N GLU A 199 10.27 -25.62 19.84
CA GLU A 199 10.71 -25.12 18.54
C GLU A 199 10.09 -23.75 18.20
N ARG A 200 10.93 -22.77 17.89
CA ARG A 200 10.49 -21.49 17.31
C ARG A 200 10.09 -21.71 15.84
N ILE A 201 8.83 -21.45 15.50
CA ILE A 201 8.27 -21.69 14.16
C ILE A 201 8.06 -20.41 13.35
N ALA A 202 7.83 -19.28 14.03
CA ALA A 202 7.69 -17.97 13.40
C ALA A 202 8.08 -16.86 14.36
N GLY A 203 8.39 -15.68 13.81
CA GLY A 203 8.79 -14.54 14.61
C GLY A 203 8.32 -13.21 14.02
N MET A 204 8.15 -12.23 14.90
CA MET A 204 7.88 -10.85 14.52
C MET A 204 8.82 -9.92 15.29
N LEU A 205 9.72 -9.28 14.56
CA LEU A 205 10.50 -8.16 15.08
C LEU A 205 9.56 -6.96 15.26
N PHE A 206 9.53 -6.42 16.47
CA PHE A 206 8.74 -5.24 16.79
C PHE A 206 9.58 -4.12 17.43
N ASP A 207 9.04 -2.91 17.35
CA ASP A 207 9.58 -1.70 17.94
C ASP A 207 8.52 -1.10 18.85
N LEU A 208 8.87 -0.75 20.09
CA LEU A 208 7.95 -0.12 21.03
C LEU A 208 8.38 1.34 21.25
N ARG A 209 7.52 2.30 20.89
CA ARG A 209 7.77 3.74 21.08
C ARG A 209 6.48 4.46 21.46
N HIS A 210 6.53 5.33 22.46
CA HIS A 210 5.42 6.24 22.78
C HIS A 210 4.04 5.54 22.85
N ARG A 211 3.97 4.36 23.47
CA ARG A 211 2.75 3.52 23.55
C ARG A 211 2.21 3.05 22.19
N VAL A 212 3.07 2.92 21.18
CA VAL A 212 2.78 2.32 19.89
C VAL A 212 3.75 1.16 19.65
N VAL A 213 3.20 0.01 19.26
CA VAL A 213 3.98 -1.16 18.84
C VAL A 213 4.01 -1.21 17.32
N ASP A 214 5.18 -1.13 16.71
CA ASP A 214 5.34 -1.29 15.26
C ASP A 214 5.70 -2.74 14.91
N ALA A 215 4.96 -3.36 14.00
CA ALA A 215 5.30 -4.65 13.39
C ALA A 215 6.38 -4.46 12.30
N VAL A 216 7.67 -4.52 12.66
CA VAL A 216 8.77 -4.10 11.78
C VAL A 216 9.12 -5.12 10.71
N ALA A 217 9.18 -6.40 11.08
CA ALA A 217 9.46 -7.50 10.17
C ALA A 217 8.84 -8.78 10.69
N LEU A 218 8.39 -9.63 9.77
CA LEU A 218 7.77 -10.93 10.04
C LEU A 218 8.59 -12.02 9.36
N GLY A 219 8.79 -13.14 10.02
CA GLY A 219 9.47 -14.31 9.48
C GLY A 219 8.79 -15.60 9.89
N VAL A 220 8.94 -16.63 9.06
CA VAL A 220 8.52 -18.01 9.33
C VAL A 220 9.72 -18.89 9.08
N ARG A 221 9.95 -19.91 9.91
CA ARG A 221 11.16 -20.73 9.86
C ARG A 221 11.38 -21.29 8.46
N GLN A 222 12.53 -20.97 7.86
CA GLN A 222 12.92 -21.32 6.49
C GLN A 222 11.88 -20.93 5.41
N GLY A 223 10.98 -19.99 5.72
CA GLY A 223 9.88 -19.60 4.85
C GLY A 223 8.77 -20.65 4.71
N ASP A 224 8.75 -21.70 5.55
CA ASP A 224 7.86 -22.86 5.38
C ASP A 224 6.38 -22.49 5.15
N GLN A 225 5.88 -22.83 3.95
CA GLN A 225 4.51 -22.54 3.53
C GLN A 225 3.47 -23.42 4.25
N ALA A 226 3.86 -24.58 4.79
CA ALA A 226 2.97 -25.37 5.64
C ALA A 226 2.64 -24.60 6.92
N LEU A 227 3.64 -24.08 7.62
CA LEU A 227 3.47 -23.22 8.80
C LEU A 227 2.65 -21.95 8.48
N VAL A 228 2.86 -21.34 7.31
CA VAL A 228 2.05 -20.20 6.86
C VAL A 228 0.57 -20.61 6.74
N ARG A 229 0.27 -21.74 6.11
CA ARG A 229 -1.10 -22.26 5.93
C ARG A 229 -1.75 -22.69 7.25
N GLU A 230 -0.95 -23.19 8.19
CA GLU A 230 -1.40 -23.52 9.56
C GLU A 230 -1.74 -22.26 10.39
N GLY A 231 -1.29 -21.07 9.95
CA GLY A 231 -1.64 -19.80 10.57
C GLY A 231 -0.52 -19.14 11.39
N ALA A 232 0.75 -19.53 11.20
CA ALA A 232 1.87 -18.99 11.97
C ALA A 232 1.98 -17.45 11.90
N ILE A 233 1.63 -16.86 10.76
CA ILE A 233 1.58 -15.41 10.62
C ILE A 233 0.45 -14.81 11.43
N ALA A 234 -0.74 -15.41 11.40
CA ALA A 234 -1.86 -14.95 12.19
C ALA A 234 -1.55 -15.03 13.69
N ALA A 235 -0.83 -16.07 14.12
CA ALA A 235 -0.32 -16.20 15.48
C ALA A 235 0.55 -14.99 15.87
N CYS A 236 1.52 -14.60 15.01
CA CYS A 236 2.36 -13.43 15.29
C CYS A 236 1.55 -12.14 15.46
N TYR A 237 0.55 -11.89 14.60
CA TYR A 237 -0.30 -10.69 14.71
C TYR A 237 -1.15 -10.72 15.98
N ALA A 238 -1.81 -11.85 16.27
CA ALA A 238 -2.61 -12.01 17.48
C ALA A 238 -1.78 -11.72 18.73
N GLN A 239 -0.62 -12.36 18.84
CA GLN A 239 0.27 -12.25 20.00
C GLN A 239 0.92 -10.86 20.10
N LEU A 240 1.20 -10.19 18.98
CA LEU A 240 1.67 -8.80 19.01
C LEU A 240 0.59 -7.86 19.56
N VAL A 241 -0.67 -8.06 19.17
CA VAL A 241 -1.80 -7.25 19.65
C VAL A 241 -2.07 -7.51 21.13
N GLU A 242 -2.01 -8.77 21.57
CA GLU A 242 -2.08 -9.13 23.00
C GLU A 242 -0.96 -8.46 23.80
N HIS A 243 0.28 -8.50 23.28
CA HIS A 243 1.41 -7.83 23.90
C HIS A 243 1.19 -6.31 24.01
N ALA A 244 0.69 -5.68 22.94
CA ALA A 244 0.38 -4.26 22.93
C ALA A 244 -0.71 -3.92 23.96
N ARG A 245 -1.76 -4.74 24.07
CA ARG A 245 -2.82 -4.60 25.06
C ARG A 245 -2.26 -4.67 26.48
N ALA A 246 -1.48 -5.70 26.79
CA ALA A 246 -0.86 -5.89 28.11
C ALA A 246 0.09 -4.75 28.50
N LYS A 247 0.72 -4.09 27.52
CA LYS A 247 1.55 -2.89 27.74
C LYS A 247 0.76 -1.59 27.76
N GLY A 248 -0.57 -1.64 27.66
CA GLY A 248 -1.42 -0.45 27.59
C GLY A 248 -1.08 0.42 26.39
N CYS A 249 -0.72 -0.16 25.25
CA CYS A 249 -0.45 0.62 24.05
C CYS A 249 -1.74 1.21 23.48
N LEU A 250 -1.63 2.36 22.82
CA LEU A 250 -2.74 3.05 22.16
C LEU A 250 -2.94 2.56 20.72
N ALA A 251 -1.89 2.03 20.10
CA ALA A 251 -1.95 1.51 18.74
C ALA A 251 -0.93 0.40 18.48
N VAL A 252 -1.24 -0.41 17.46
CA VAL A 252 -0.30 -1.33 16.80
C VAL A 252 -0.14 -0.90 15.35
N ASP A 253 1.02 -0.37 14.97
CA ASP A 253 1.32 0.04 13.60
C ASP A 253 1.77 -1.19 12.80
N LEU A 254 0.94 -1.61 11.86
CA LEU A 254 1.18 -2.77 11.01
C LEU A 254 2.05 -2.43 9.79
N ARG A 255 2.66 -1.24 9.78
CA ARG A 255 3.55 -0.69 8.75
C ARG A 255 2.87 -0.49 7.39
N GLY A 256 3.70 -0.21 6.39
CA GLY A 256 3.26 0.15 5.04
C GLY A 256 2.67 -1.04 4.28
N SER A 257 1.72 -0.77 3.39
CA SER A 257 1.31 -1.64 2.27
C SER A 257 1.18 -0.81 0.99
N ARG A 258 1.00 -1.48 -0.16
CA ARG A 258 0.80 -0.77 -1.43
C ARG A 258 -0.48 0.06 -1.35
N PRO A 259 -0.55 1.21 -2.05
CA PRO A 259 -1.68 2.14 -2.00
C PRO A 259 -2.87 1.63 -2.81
N SER A 260 -3.36 0.43 -2.50
CA SER A 260 -4.56 -0.15 -3.07
C SER A 260 -5.29 -0.98 -2.02
N PRO A 261 -6.63 -0.87 -1.91
CA PRO A 261 -7.41 -1.72 -1.01
C PRO A 261 -7.48 -3.19 -1.46
N LEU A 262 -7.10 -3.48 -2.72
CA LEU A 262 -7.08 -4.84 -3.27
C LEU A 262 -5.71 -5.52 -3.13
N ASP A 263 -4.66 -4.78 -2.78
CA ASP A 263 -3.35 -5.33 -2.47
C ASP A 263 -3.46 -6.40 -1.36
N GLY A 264 -2.83 -7.55 -1.57
CA GLY A 264 -2.95 -8.69 -0.64
C GLY A 264 -2.49 -8.36 0.77
N VAL A 265 -1.45 -7.52 0.93
CA VAL A 265 -0.97 -7.08 2.23
C VAL A 265 -1.95 -6.09 2.86
N THR A 266 -2.47 -5.11 2.11
CA THR A 266 -3.53 -4.20 2.60
C THR A 266 -4.78 -4.97 3.03
N ARG A 267 -5.28 -5.91 2.21
CA ARG A 267 -6.43 -6.78 2.53
C ARG A 267 -6.19 -7.62 3.77
N TYR A 268 -5.00 -8.21 3.89
CA TYR A 268 -4.63 -9.00 5.06
C TYR A 268 -4.67 -8.14 6.33
N LYS A 269 -4.19 -6.91 6.30
CA LYS A 269 -4.24 -6.04 7.47
C LYS A 269 -5.65 -5.52 7.76
N ARG A 270 -6.44 -5.26 6.71
CA ARG A 270 -7.86 -4.89 6.86
C ARG A 270 -8.66 -5.93 7.64
N LYS A 271 -8.44 -7.22 7.40
CA LYS A 271 -9.20 -8.26 8.14
C LYS A 271 -8.94 -8.26 9.65
N TRP A 272 -7.80 -7.71 10.09
CA TRP A 272 -7.51 -7.47 11.50
C TRP A 272 -8.22 -6.25 12.08
N GLY A 273 -9.02 -5.52 11.29
CA GLY A 273 -9.67 -4.28 11.69
C GLY A 273 -8.79 -3.04 11.57
N ALA A 274 -7.69 -3.13 10.81
CA ALA A 274 -6.76 -2.00 10.67
C ALA A 274 -7.36 -0.84 9.87
N GLU A 275 -7.13 0.38 10.37
CA GLU A 275 -7.40 1.61 9.65
C GLU A 275 -6.17 2.05 8.84
N LEU A 276 -6.44 2.74 7.72
CA LEU A 276 -5.43 3.38 6.89
C LEU A 276 -5.04 4.75 7.45
N TYR A 277 -3.80 5.14 7.24
CA TYR A 277 -3.36 6.50 7.51
C TYR A 277 -2.23 6.92 6.56
N ASP A 278 -2.12 8.22 6.28
CA ASP A 278 -1.03 8.75 5.46
C ASP A 278 0.28 8.79 6.27
N ARG A 279 1.30 8.14 5.75
CA ARG A 279 2.61 8.06 6.39
C ARG A 279 3.42 9.31 6.11
N ILE A 280 3.72 10.08 7.15
CA ILE A 280 4.61 11.24 7.06
C ILE A 280 6.07 10.86 6.74
N ASP A 281 6.50 9.64 7.06
CA ASP A 281 7.84 9.14 6.74
C ASP A 281 7.99 8.66 5.29
N VAL A 282 6.89 8.61 4.53
CA VAL A 282 6.90 8.36 3.08
C VAL A 282 7.08 9.69 2.35
N VAL A 283 8.35 10.02 2.10
CA VAL A 283 8.76 11.32 1.55
C VAL A 283 8.60 11.45 0.03
N ALA A 284 8.32 10.35 -0.67
CA ALA A 284 8.08 10.36 -2.10
C ALA A 284 6.58 10.19 -2.38
N THR A 285 6.15 10.68 -3.53
CA THR A 285 4.80 10.47 -4.04
C THR A 285 4.88 10.05 -5.50
N THR A 286 4.02 9.12 -5.87
CA THR A 286 3.77 8.75 -7.25
C THR A 286 2.56 9.56 -7.71
N LEU A 287 2.74 10.42 -8.70
CA LEU A 287 1.69 11.21 -9.33
C LEU A 287 1.16 10.40 -10.50
N VAL A 288 -0.15 10.16 -10.53
CA VAL A 288 -0.81 9.40 -11.59
C VAL A 288 -1.83 10.29 -12.29
N HIS A 289 -1.84 10.28 -13.60
CA HIS A 289 -2.75 11.07 -14.43
C HIS A 289 -3.16 10.32 -15.69
N TRP A 290 -4.37 10.58 -16.17
CA TRP A 290 -4.86 10.18 -17.48
C TRP A 290 -5.75 11.30 -18.02
N ASN A 291 -5.75 11.48 -19.34
CA ASN A 291 -6.63 12.46 -19.97
C ASN A 291 -8.06 11.94 -20.13
N ARG A 292 -8.18 10.63 -20.32
CA ARG A 292 -9.42 9.93 -20.67
C ARG A 292 -9.43 8.57 -20.01
N LEU A 293 -10.60 8.08 -19.64
CA LEU A 293 -10.77 6.78 -19.03
C LEU A 293 -10.81 5.69 -20.11
N THR A 294 -9.68 5.46 -20.80
CA THR A 294 -9.60 4.44 -21.86
C THR A 294 -9.87 3.04 -21.29
N PRO A 295 -10.25 2.04 -22.11
CA PRO A 295 -10.47 0.68 -21.64
C PRO A 295 -9.28 0.12 -20.84
N ALA A 296 -8.05 0.44 -21.25
CA ALA A 296 -6.84 0.08 -20.53
C ALA A 296 -6.73 0.71 -19.13
N VAL A 297 -7.04 2.01 -18.99
CA VAL A 297 -7.04 2.71 -17.69
C VAL A 297 -8.18 2.22 -16.81
N SER A 298 -9.36 2.01 -17.38
CA SER A 298 -10.53 1.48 -16.69
C SER A 298 -10.24 0.10 -16.09
N SER A 299 -9.68 -0.81 -16.91
CA SER A 299 -9.23 -2.13 -16.48
C SER A 299 -8.18 -2.08 -15.37
N LEU A 300 -7.21 -1.14 -15.46
CA LEU A 300 -6.23 -0.93 -14.40
C LEU A 300 -6.92 -0.55 -13.09
N LEU A 301 -7.81 0.45 -13.10
CA LEU A 301 -8.48 0.95 -11.90
C LEU A 301 -9.48 -0.05 -11.31
N GLN A 302 -9.98 -0.99 -12.10
CA GLN A 302 -10.81 -2.10 -11.62
C GLN A 302 -9.98 -3.11 -10.80
N ARG A 303 -8.78 -3.48 -11.28
CA ARG A 303 -7.91 -4.46 -10.61
C ARG A 303 -7.04 -3.83 -9.52
N LEU A 304 -6.73 -2.55 -9.67
CA LEU A 304 -5.85 -1.79 -8.82
C LEU A 304 -6.47 -0.42 -8.50
N PRO A 305 -7.58 -0.37 -7.74
CA PRO A 305 -8.07 0.89 -7.21
C PRO A 305 -6.94 1.59 -6.44
N LEU A 306 -6.76 2.88 -6.70
CA LEU A 306 -5.64 3.64 -6.19
C LEU A 306 -6.07 4.43 -4.96
N ILE A 307 -5.36 4.23 -3.86
CA ILE A 307 -5.45 5.11 -2.70
C ILE A 307 -4.55 6.32 -2.99
N PHE A 308 -5.09 7.52 -2.86
CA PHE A 308 -4.38 8.77 -3.11
C PHE A 308 -4.62 9.76 -1.96
N ARG A 309 -3.75 10.78 -1.86
CA ARG A 309 -3.92 11.85 -0.88
C ARG A 309 -4.91 12.89 -1.40
N ASP A 310 -5.83 13.29 -0.55
CA ASP A 310 -6.96 14.11 -0.94
C ASP A 310 -7.40 14.95 0.25
N ASP A 311 -7.50 16.27 0.07
CA ASP A 311 -7.83 17.30 1.06
C ASP A 311 -7.97 16.83 2.52
N GLY A 312 -6.83 16.69 3.21
CA GLY A 312 -6.80 16.36 4.64
C GLY A 312 -6.76 14.87 4.98
N GLY A 313 -6.78 13.95 4.01
CA GLY A 313 -6.77 12.51 4.26
C GLY A 313 -6.33 11.65 3.07
N LEU A 314 -6.78 10.39 3.13
CA LEU A 314 -6.63 9.42 2.06
C LEU A 314 -8.00 9.18 1.42
N SER A 315 -8.04 9.11 0.10
CA SER A 315 -9.22 8.72 -0.67
C SER A 315 -8.87 7.55 -1.56
N VAL A 316 -9.87 6.85 -2.10
CA VAL A 316 -9.67 5.80 -3.09
C VAL A 316 -10.43 6.12 -4.36
N VAL A 317 -9.81 5.86 -5.50
CA VAL A 317 -10.44 5.89 -6.82
C VAL A 317 -10.35 4.51 -7.46
N GLY A 318 -11.44 4.05 -8.06
CA GLY A 318 -11.50 2.76 -8.75
C GLY A 318 -12.59 2.73 -9.80
N VAL A 319 -12.63 1.62 -10.53
CA VAL A 319 -13.74 1.27 -11.41
C VAL A 319 -14.43 0.04 -10.82
N ALA A 320 -15.76 0.09 -10.71
CA ALA A 320 -16.56 -1.03 -10.23
C ALA A 320 -17.46 -1.53 -11.37
N ALA A 321 -17.51 -2.86 -11.56
CA ALA A 321 -18.47 -3.46 -12.47
C ALA A 321 -19.85 -3.57 -11.80
N THR A 322 -19.87 -3.83 -10.48
CA THR A 322 -21.09 -3.98 -9.69
C THR A 322 -20.98 -3.26 -8.35
N ALA A 323 -22.13 -2.97 -7.72
CA ALA A 323 -22.19 -2.43 -6.35
C ALA A 323 -21.58 -3.40 -5.30
N THR A 324 -21.46 -4.68 -5.61
CA THR A 324 -20.79 -5.66 -4.74
C THR A 324 -19.27 -5.47 -4.68
N ASP A 325 -18.67 -4.87 -5.70
CA ASP A 325 -17.21 -4.59 -5.75
C ASP A 325 -16.79 -3.47 -4.78
N LEU A 326 -17.76 -2.81 -4.14
CA LEU A 326 -17.56 -1.71 -3.20
C LEU A 326 -16.99 -2.15 -1.85
N GLY A 327 -17.33 -3.36 -1.41
CA GLY A 327 -17.00 -3.85 -0.06
C GLY A 327 -15.51 -3.73 0.27
N PRO A 328 -14.60 -4.19 -0.61
CA PRO A 328 -13.17 -4.03 -0.40
C PRO A 328 -12.69 -2.57 -0.36
N MET A 329 -13.37 -1.64 -1.03
CA MET A 329 -12.92 -0.24 -1.12
C MET A 329 -13.32 0.58 0.11
N ARG A 330 -14.24 0.07 0.94
CA ARG A 330 -14.57 0.65 2.24
C ARG A 330 -13.55 0.20 3.29
N MET A 331 -12.68 1.12 3.69
CA MET A 331 -11.70 0.90 4.75
C MET A 331 -11.71 2.08 5.72
N PRO A 332 -11.67 1.84 7.04
CA PRO A 332 -11.46 2.92 8.01
C PRO A 332 -10.20 3.72 7.67
N GLY A 333 -10.28 5.05 7.81
CA GLY A 333 -9.19 5.97 7.45
C GLY A 333 -9.20 6.46 5.99
N LEU A 334 -10.09 5.93 5.14
CA LEU A 334 -10.42 6.57 3.86
C LEU A 334 -11.53 7.61 4.07
N GLY A 335 -11.29 8.84 3.61
CA GLY A 335 -12.25 9.93 3.65
C GLY A 335 -13.28 9.86 2.53
N ARG A 336 -12.87 9.47 1.32
CA ARG A 336 -13.78 9.33 0.17
C ARG A 336 -13.52 8.07 -0.64
N THR A 337 -14.60 7.53 -1.22
CA THR A 337 -14.57 6.43 -2.19
C THR A 337 -15.19 6.92 -3.49
N ILE A 338 -14.38 7.06 -4.54
CA ILE A 338 -14.76 7.60 -5.85
C ILE A 338 -14.78 6.47 -6.86
N LEU A 339 -15.94 6.20 -7.45
CA LEU A 339 -16.08 5.04 -8.33
C LEU A 339 -16.75 5.39 -9.63
N ALA A 340 -16.07 5.03 -10.71
CA ALA A 340 -16.69 4.99 -12.02
C ALA A 340 -17.37 3.63 -12.21
N THR A 341 -18.64 3.62 -12.64
CA THR A 341 -19.42 2.39 -12.82
C THR A 341 -19.51 2.01 -14.30
N SER A 342 -18.91 0.90 -14.74
CA SER A 342 -18.91 0.51 -16.16
C SER A 342 -20.30 0.22 -16.76
N VAL A 343 -21.32 0.07 -15.93
CA VAL A 343 -22.71 -0.19 -16.36
C VAL A 343 -23.46 1.14 -16.49
N GLY A 344 -24.10 1.36 -17.65
CA GLY A 344 -24.93 2.52 -17.90
C GLY A 344 -25.99 2.71 -16.81
N ARG A 345 -26.00 3.91 -16.22
CA ARG A 345 -26.97 4.50 -15.27
C ARG A 345 -27.48 3.55 -14.16
N PRO A 346 -27.09 3.73 -12.89
CA PRO A 346 -27.61 2.90 -11.80
C PRO A 346 -29.13 3.05 -11.66
N ALA A 347 -29.83 1.92 -11.60
CA ALA A 347 -31.18 1.85 -11.08
C ALA A 347 -31.11 1.99 -9.55
N HIS A 348 -31.57 3.13 -9.04
CA HIS A 348 -31.79 3.52 -7.64
C HIS A 348 -30.56 3.84 -6.75
N PRO A 349 -30.62 4.96 -5.98
CA PRO A 349 -29.63 5.28 -4.96
C PRO A 349 -29.74 4.33 -3.76
N SER A 350 -28.62 3.69 -3.39
CA SER A 350 -28.52 2.90 -2.17
C SER A 350 -28.28 3.82 -0.97
N ALA A 351 -29.21 3.81 0.00
CA ALA A 351 -29.08 4.55 1.25
C ALA A 351 -27.96 3.94 2.13
N GLY A 352 -26.83 4.64 2.29
CA GLY A 352 -25.82 4.31 3.32
C GLY A 352 -24.36 4.37 2.87
N GLY A 353 -23.82 5.58 2.71
CA GLY A 353 -22.37 5.87 2.67
C GLY A 353 -21.98 6.92 1.62
N ASP A 354 -20.96 7.73 1.91
CA ASP A 354 -20.35 8.77 1.05
C ASP A 354 -19.61 8.18 -0.19
N ALA A 355 -20.23 7.22 -0.88
CA ALA A 355 -19.73 6.68 -2.12
C ALA A 355 -20.36 7.45 -3.28
N ALA A 356 -19.56 8.31 -3.93
CA ALA A 356 -19.98 8.95 -5.16
C ALA A 356 -19.76 7.98 -6.33
N THR A 357 -20.84 7.64 -7.03
CA THR A 357 -20.78 6.90 -8.29
C THR A 357 -20.93 7.88 -9.44
N THR A 358 -20.07 7.80 -10.45
CA THR A 358 -20.18 8.61 -11.66
C THR A 358 -20.14 7.67 -12.86
N PRO A 359 -21.04 7.81 -13.86
CA PRO A 359 -20.90 7.03 -15.08
C PRO A 359 -19.54 7.35 -15.73
N PRO A 360 -18.84 6.35 -16.29
CA PRO A 360 -17.61 6.56 -17.03
C PRO A 360 -17.99 7.29 -18.31
N ASP A 361 -17.75 8.58 -18.31
CA ASP A 361 -17.57 9.31 -19.55
C ASP A 361 -16.17 8.96 -20.09
N ASP A 362 -16.04 8.67 -21.38
CA ASP A 362 -14.75 8.47 -22.03
C ASP A 362 -13.83 9.70 -21.83
N GLY A 363 -14.40 10.87 -21.52
CA GLY A 363 -13.69 12.10 -21.13
C GLY A 363 -13.28 12.22 -19.66
N ALA A 364 -13.54 11.22 -18.80
CA ALA A 364 -13.34 11.35 -17.35
C ALA A 364 -11.85 11.35 -16.94
N SER A 365 -11.27 12.54 -16.79
CA SER A 365 -9.96 12.75 -16.14
C SER A 365 -10.06 12.58 -14.61
N PRO A 366 -8.93 12.43 -13.88
CA PRO A 366 -8.94 12.40 -12.42
C PRO A 366 -9.66 13.60 -11.79
N ARG A 367 -9.45 14.81 -12.33
CA ARG A 367 -10.12 16.02 -11.84
C ARG A 367 -11.62 15.99 -12.09
N ALA A 368 -12.08 15.48 -13.24
CA ALA A 368 -13.49 15.34 -13.51
C ALA A 368 -14.16 14.39 -12.49
N LEU A 369 -13.53 13.26 -12.20
CA LEU A 369 -14.01 12.31 -11.17
C LEU A 369 -14.01 12.94 -9.77
N LEU A 370 -12.98 13.70 -9.41
CA LEU A 370 -12.90 14.42 -8.14
C LEU A 370 -13.95 15.52 -8.02
N ALA A 371 -14.19 16.27 -9.10
CA ALA A 371 -15.18 17.34 -9.15
C ALA A 371 -16.59 16.77 -9.00
N ALA A 372 -16.92 15.71 -9.75
CA ALA A 372 -18.20 15.00 -9.63
C ALA A 372 -18.43 14.49 -8.20
N ALA A 373 -17.39 13.90 -7.58
CA ALA A 373 -17.46 13.44 -6.20
C ALA A 373 -17.63 14.56 -5.16
N ARG A 374 -17.07 15.75 -5.41
CA ARG A 374 -17.24 16.92 -4.51
C ARG A 374 -18.59 17.59 -4.67
N SER A 375 -19.16 17.60 -5.87
CA SER A 375 -20.39 18.34 -6.14
C SER A 375 -21.62 17.78 -5.44
N GLY A 376 -21.63 16.50 -5.04
CA GLY A 376 -22.74 15.93 -4.25
C GLY A 376 -24.15 16.06 -4.86
N SER A 377 -24.29 16.56 -6.09
CA SER A 377 -25.52 16.48 -6.89
C SER A 377 -25.55 15.14 -7.61
N ILE A 378 -25.80 14.08 -6.84
CA ILE A 378 -26.52 12.86 -7.28
C ILE A 378 -27.38 12.38 -6.13
#